data_AF-A0AAN6SMC9-F1
#
_entry.id   AF-A0AAN6SMC9-F1
#
_cell.length_a   1.000
_cell.length_b   1.000
_cell.length_c   1.000
_cell.angle_alpha   90.00
_cell.angle_beta   90.00
_cell.angle_gamma   90.00
#
_symmetry.space_group_name_H-M   'P 1'
#
loop_
_entity.id
_entity.type
_entity.pdbx_description
1 polymer ?
#
loop_
_entity_poly.entity_id
_entity_poly.type
_entity_poly.pdbx_seq_one_letter_code
_entity_poly.pdbx_strand_id
1 'polypeptide(L)'
;LQLGVWTAAWHRRIETLGVGGGKPGPQLPTLPLILTHDHECSLYFAFDRLDKIEVFGRMQIGMTDNLPNIYQLLTVLGFLGAWIDTPFAPGSSMPFVPGHD
;
A
#
# COMPACT_ATOMS: atom_id res chain seq x y z
N LEU A 1 -0.57 7.76 -13.89
CA LEU A 1 0.68 7.37 -14.58
C LEU A 1 1.86 7.20 -13.60
N GLN A 2 2.04 8.07 -12.60
CA GLN A 2 3.21 8.02 -11.70
C GLN A 2 3.26 6.79 -10.77
N LEU A 3 2.16 6.44 -10.09
CA LEU A 3 2.09 5.27 -9.19
C LEU A 3 2.51 3.97 -9.88
N GLY A 4 2.00 3.70 -11.08
CA GLY A 4 2.31 2.47 -11.82
C GLY A 4 3.79 2.37 -12.19
N VAL A 5 4.43 3.48 -12.57
CA VAL A 5 5.87 3.54 -12.87
C VAL A 5 6.70 3.26 -11.62
N TRP A 6 6.36 3.89 -10.49
CA TRP A 6 7.04 3.64 -9.22
C TRP A 6 6.87 2.22 -8.72
N THR A 7 5.67 1.67 -8.86
CA THR A 7 5.36 0.28 -8.47
C THR A 7 6.16 -0.71 -9.32
N ALA A 8 6.22 -0.50 -10.65
CA ALA A 8 7.01 -1.35 -11.54
C ALA A 8 8.52 -1.22 -11.29
N ALA A 9 9.02 -0.02 -11.00
CA ALA A 9 10.43 0.21 -10.69
C ALA A 9 10.84 -0.46 -9.37
N TRP A 10 10.00 -0.37 -8.34
CA TRP A 10 10.22 -1.07 -7.07
C TRP A 10 10.14 -2.59 -7.26
N HIS A 11 9.15 -3.08 -7.98
CA HIS A 11 9.00 -4.51 -8.28
C HIS A 11 10.25 -5.07 -8.96
N ARG A 12 10.74 -4.40 -10.01
CA ARG A 12 12.00 -4.76 -10.68
C ARG A 12 13.20 -4.75 -9.73
N ARG A 13 13.26 -3.80 -8.79
CA ARG A 13 14.33 -3.77 -7.77
C ARG A 13 14.25 -4.98 -6.84
N ILE A 14 13.07 -5.35 -6.38
CA ILE A 14 12.89 -6.50 -5.48
C ILE A 14 13.15 -7.82 -6.22
N GLU A 15 12.82 -7.93 -7.50
CA GLU A 15 13.21 -9.07 -8.34
C GLU A 15 14.72 -9.25 -8.43
N THR A 16 15.50 -8.16 -8.48
CA THR A 16 16.97 -8.24 -8.46
C THR A 16 17.52 -8.78 -7.13
N LEU A 17 16.74 -8.69 -6.05
CA LEU A 17 17.07 -9.25 -4.74
C LEU A 17 16.61 -10.71 -4.60
N GLY A 18 16.04 -11.30 -5.65
CA GLY A 18 15.60 -12.70 -5.68
C GLY A 18 14.24 -12.95 -5.02
N VAL A 19 13.43 -11.91 -4.81
CA VAL A 19 12.08 -12.00 -4.25
C VAL A 19 11.06 -11.67 -5.34
N GLY A 20 10.04 -12.51 -5.53
CA GLY A 20 8.99 -12.30 -6.52
C GLY A 20 9.33 -12.64 -7.98
N GLY A 21 8.53 -12.12 -8.93
CA GLY A 21 8.79 -12.22 -10.37
C GLY A 21 8.48 -13.58 -11.00
N GLY A 22 7.40 -14.26 -10.57
CA GLY A 22 6.96 -15.53 -11.14
C GLY A 22 7.85 -16.75 -10.81
N LYS A 23 8.92 -16.55 -10.02
CA LYS A 23 9.85 -17.62 -9.63
C LYS A 23 9.33 -18.36 -8.38
N PRO A 24 9.63 -19.67 -8.23
CA PRO A 24 9.37 -20.38 -6.98
C PRO A 24 10.21 -19.77 -5.85
N GLY A 25 9.57 -19.00 -4.98
CA GLY A 25 10.18 -18.24 -3.90
C GLY A 25 9.12 -17.45 -3.11
N PRO A 26 9.52 -16.65 -2.10
CA PRO A 26 8.59 -15.82 -1.35
C PRO A 26 7.86 -14.85 -2.28
N GLN A 27 6.52 -14.78 -2.18
CA GLN A 27 5.73 -13.78 -2.90
C GLN A 27 6.11 -12.38 -2.42
N LEU A 28 5.99 -11.37 -3.30
CA LEU A 28 6.18 -10.00 -2.86
C LEU A 28 5.14 -9.63 -1.81
N PRO A 29 5.56 -8.97 -0.72
CA PRO A 29 4.62 -8.46 0.27
C PRO A 29 3.72 -7.38 -0.37
N THR A 30 2.49 -7.27 0.14
CA THR A 30 1.58 -6.18 -0.22
C THR A 30 2.26 -4.83 0.04
N LEU A 31 2.35 -3.98 -0.97
CA LEU A 31 3.00 -2.67 -0.89
C LEU A 31 1.95 -1.56 -0.73
N PRO A 32 1.87 -0.88 0.43
CA PRO A 32 1.05 0.32 0.57
C PRO A 32 1.66 1.46 -0.25
N LEU A 33 0.82 2.16 -1.00
CA LEU A 33 1.18 3.27 -1.86
C LEU A 33 0.36 4.49 -1.46
N ILE A 34 1.03 5.58 -1.09
CA ILE A 34 0.37 6.85 -0.76
C ILE A 34 0.51 7.79 -1.94
N LEU A 35 -0.63 8.27 -2.45
CA LEU A 35 -0.69 9.30 -3.47
C LEU A 35 -1.22 10.58 -2.85
N THR A 36 -0.42 11.63 -2.92
CA THR A 36 -0.86 12.98 -2.59
C THR A 36 -1.16 13.73 -3.87
N HIS A 37 -2.36 14.25 -4.00
CA HIS A 37 -2.76 15.13 -5.08
C HIS A 37 -3.46 16.35 -4.50
N ASP A 38 -2.91 17.54 -4.77
CA ASP A 38 -3.32 18.78 -4.10
C ASP A 38 -3.25 18.61 -2.57
N HIS A 39 -4.36 18.87 -1.87
CA HIS A 39 -4.45 18.64 -0.43
C HIS A 39 -4.94 17.23 -0.05
N GLU A 40 -5.28 16.36 -1.01
CA GLU A 40 -5.84 15.03 -0.72
C GLU A 40 -4.72 13.97 -0.66
N CYS A 41 -4.73 13.15 0.39
CA CYS A 41 -3.90 11.96 0.50
C CYS A 41 -4.77 10.69 0.35
N SER A 42 -4.45 9.86 -0.63
CA SER A 42 -5.12 8.60 -0.92
C SER A 42 -4.17 7.41 -0.75
N LEU A 43 -4.65 6.34 -0.13
CA LEU A 43 -3.94 5.07 0.02
C LEU A 43 -4.43 4.04 -1.02
N TYR A 44 -3.46 3.36 -1.59
CA TYR A 44 -3.61 2.22 -2.48
C TYR A 44 -2.75 1.07 -1.95
N PHE A 45 -3.05 -0.14 -2.41
CA PHE A 45 -2.24 -1.32 -2.11
C PHE A 45 -1.89 -2.02 -3.42
N ALA A 46 -0.60 -2.19 -3.68
CA ALA A 46 -0.12 -3.02 -4.78
C ALA A 46 0.09 -4.45 -4.29
N PHE A 47 -0.45 -5.40 -5.03
CA PHE A 47 -0.32 -6.83 -4.81
C PHE A 47 0.36 -7.44 -6.03
N ASP A 48 1.41 -8.24 -5.82
CA ASP A 48 1.94 -9.07 -6.88
C ASP A 48 1.17 -10.40 -6.96
N ARG A 49 0.59 -10.68 -8.12
CA ARG A 49 -0.06 -11.96 -8.44
C ARG A 49 0.82 -12.85 -9.32
N LEU A 50 2.14 -12.81 -9.17
CA LEU A 50 3.17 -13.54 -9.94
C LEU A 50 3.25 -13.19 -11.44
N ASP A 51 2.11 -12.99 -12.10
CA ASP A 51 1.98 -12.68 -13.53
C ASP A 51 1.65 -11.21 -13.78
N LYS A 52 1.10 -10.51 -12.77
CA LYS A 52 0.75 -9.10 -12.85
C LYS A 52 0.76 -8.43 -11.48
N ILE A 53 0.98 -7.13 -11.50
CA ILE A 53 0.80 -6.27 -10.33
C ILE A 53 -0.60 -5.68 -10.40
N GLU A 54 -1.42 -5.97 -9.39
CA GLU A 54 -2.73 -5.35 -9.21
C GLU A 54 -2.65 -4.25 -8.17
N VAL A 55 -3.19 -3.08 -8.49
CA VAL A 55 -3.31 -1.98 -7.53
C VAL A 55 -4.77 -1.88 -7.11
N PHE A 56 -5.05 -2.13 -5.84
CA PHE A 56 -6.37 -1.99 -5.24
C PHE A 56 -6.48 -0.65 -4.50
N GLY A 57 -7.65 -0.03 -4.63
CA GLY A 57 -8.09 1.05 -3.76
C GLY A 57 -8.38 2.39 -4.45
N ARG A 58 -8.86 3.30 -3.61
CA ARG A 58 -8.63 4.75 -3.49
C ARG A 58 -9.26 5.11 -2.14
N MET A 59 -8.53 4.85 -1.06
CA MET A 59 -9.03 5.20 0.28
C MET A 59 -8.46 6.55 0.65
N GLN A 60 -9.30 7.58 0.76
CA GLN A 60 -8.85 8.87 1.28
C GLN A 60 -8.46 8.69 2.74
N ILE A 61 -7.18 8.92 3.05
CA ILE A 61 -6.62 8.72 4.39
C ILE A 61 -6.44 10.04 5.16
N GLY A 62 -6.63 11.16 4.49
CA GLY A 62 -6.59 12.48 5.11
C GLY A 62 -6.34 13.57 4.10
N MET A 63 -6.22 14.78 4.62
CA MET A 63 -5.91 15.96 3.82
C MET A 63 -4.85 16.83 4.50
N THR A 64 -4.21 17.69 3.73
CA THR A 64 -3.17 18.63 4.20
C THR A 64 -3.62 20.09 4.16
N ASP A 65 -4.92 20.33 3.98
CA ASP A 65 -5.54 21.65 3.87
C ASP A 65 -5.71 22.34 5.23
N ASN A 66 -5.85 21.58 6.32
CA ASN A 66 -6.00 22.11 7.66
C ASN A 66 -5.42 21.19 8.75
N LEU A 67 -5.21 21.77 9.93
CA LEU A 67 -4.53 21.10 11.03
C LEU A 67 -5.25 19.83 11.53
N PRO A 68 -6.59 19.81 11.74
CA PRO A 68 -7.31 18.58 12.05
C PRO A 68 -7.10 17.45 11.04
N ASN A 69 -7.19 17.77 9.75
CA ASN A 69 -7.01 16.79 8.67
C ASN A 69 -5.57 16.24 8.63
N ILE A 70 -4.57 17.07 8.96
CA ILE A 70 -3.17 16.64 9.07
C ILE A 70 -2.99 15.67 10.24
N TYR A 71 -3.63 15.91 11.39
CA TYR A 71 -3.57 14.97 12.51
C TYR A 71 -4.28 13.65 12.20
N GLN A 72 -5.40 13.68 11.47
CA GLN A 72 -6.05 12.46 10.98
C GLN A 72 -5.10 11.68 10.05
N LEU A 73 -4.44 12.36 9.12
CA LEU A 73 -3.45 11.75 8.23
C LEU A 73 -2.32 11.11 9.05
N LEU A 74 -1.78 11.82 10.05
CA LEU A 74 -0.74 11.31 10.94
C LEU A 74 -1.19 10.06 11.69
N THR A 75 -2.44 10.01 12.16
CA THR A 75 -3.02 8.82 12.80
C THR A 75 -3.02 7.62 11.85
N VAL A 76 -3.48 7.80 10.61
CA VAL A 76 -3.50 6.72 9.62
C VAL A 76 -2.08 6.25 9.27
N LEU A 77 -1.12 7.18 9.13
CA LEU A 77 0.28 6.84 8.90
C LEU A 77 0.89 6.07 10.08
N GLY A 78 0.51 6.41 11.32
CA GLY A 78 0.90 5.66 12.51
C GLY A 78 0.39 4.23 12.50
N PHE A 79 -0.88 4.02 12.11
CA PHE A 79 -1.44 2.67 11.93
C PHE A 79 -0.73 1.90 10.81
N LEU A 80 -0.41 2.56 9.69
CA LEU A 80 0.32 1.94 8.59
C LEU A 80 1.75 1.55 9.00
N GLY A 81 2.43 2.39 9.77
CA GLY A 81 3.75 2.06 10.31
C GLY A 81 3.71 0.82 11.20
N ALA A 82 2.77 0.78 12.15
CA ALA A 82 2.56 -0.39 13.00
C ALA A 82 2.23 -1.65 12.20
N TRP A 83 1.46 -1.53 11.12
CA TRP A 83 1.14 -2.65 10.22
C TRP A 83 2.38 -3.16 9.46
N ILE A 84 3.24 -2.26 8.95
CA ILE A 84 4.50 -2.62 8.28
C ILE A 84 5.44 -3.37 9.23
N ASP A 85 5.44 -3.00 10.51
CA ASP A 85 6.27 -3.65 11.54
C ASP A 85 5.75 -5.04 11.96
N THR A 86 4.55 -5.46 11.51
CA THR A 86 4.06 -6.81 11.80
C THR A 86 4.74 -7.86 10.93
N PRO A 87 5.06 -9.06 11.46
CA PRO A 87 5.95 -10.01 10.79
C PRO A 87 5.48 -10.51 9.42
N PHE A 88 4.18 -10.44 9.15
CA PHE A 88 3.59 -10.82 7.88
C PHE A 88 2.24 -10.10 7.76
N ALA A 89 2.00 -9.41 6.65
CA ALA A 89 0.66 -9.29 6.11
C ALA A 89 0.37 -10.59 5.34
N PRO A 90 -0.42 -11.54 5.87
CA PRO A 90 -0.67 -12.78 5.17
C PRO A 90 -2.08 -12.71 4.55
N GLY A 91 -2.32 -13.52 3.52
CA GLY A 91 -3.65 -14.05 3.25
C GLY A 91 -4.16 -14.94 4.42
N SER A 92 -4.15 -14.41 5.64
CA SER A 92 -4.75 -14.98 6.83
C SER A 92 -6.09 -14.27 7.01
N SER A 93 -7.09 -14.76 6.29
CA SER A 93 -8.52 -14.59 6.59
C SER A 93 -8.98 -13.13 6.83
N MET A 94 -9.49 -12.51 5.75
CA MET A 94 -10.31 -11.28 5.73
C MET A 94 -11.37 -11.16 6.86
N PRO A 95 -12.00 -9.98 7.08
CA PRO A 95 -11.86 -8.71 6.35
C PRO A 95 -11.66 -7.47 7.25
N PHE A 96 -10.90 -6.48 6.76
CA PHE A 96 -11.16 -5.10 7.15
C PHE A 96 -12.48 -4.68 6.49
N VAL A 97 -13.53 -4.49 7.29
CA VAL A 97 -14.84 -3.96 6.86
C VAL A 97 -14.89 -2.49 7.30
N PRO A 98 -14.82 -1.52 6.37
CA PRO A 98 -15.16 -0.15 6.69
C PRO A 98 -16.67 0.04 6.53
N GLY A 99 -17.35 0.36 7.62
CA GLY A 99 -18.74 0.80 7.63
C GLY A 99 -19.68 -0.07 8.47
N HIS A 100 -20.08 0.45 9.62
CA HIS A 100 -21.45 0.34 10.10
C HIS A 100 -21.77 1.62 10.87
N ASP A 101 -22.68 2.40 10.29
CA ASP A 101 -23.47 3.55 10.80
C ASP A 101 -22.82 4.58 11.75
#